data_AF-A0A1E3PXY3-F1
#
_entry.id   AF-A0A1E3PXY3-F1
#
_cell.length_a   1.000
_cell.length_b   1.000
_cell.length_c   1.000
_cell.angle_alpha   90.00
_cell.angle_beta   90.00
_cell.angle_gamma   90.00
#
_symmetry.space_group_name_H-M   'P 1'
#
loop_
_entity.id
_entity.type
_entity.pdbx_description
1 polymer ?
#
loop_
_entity_poly.entity_id
_entity_poly.type
_entity_poly.pdbx_seq_one_letter_code
_entity_poly.pdbx_strand_id
1 'polypeptide(L)'
;SSPTYATFVAPGSSHIHQTSPLLAQTPPAVTRALSLAYPYIVAADRAAALLTWTSSDIWASFLVVAAWSGIVLHWETLVQYGGHLLAVGGVAAYVYFHSAVDKEQQEHPTLDAIIHTLTTLTTRLDMFFLPVTNLSLTTRDLSRLLFTTLFLSPLYIMLTFYILTPRIILLLVGVFVLTYHSLPARVTRTILWRSRSARLITFYLTGLDFSRRKRSRSIALVRPSNAHVQNQHADGVRFTYVVYENQRKWLGIGWTANLLAYERTAWTDEFLNECPSPDEFTLPDAEGTGMRWKWVDNQWRIDESNGDEEGWLYYDNTWKKPSKEDAFGKYTRRRRWIRNAELV
;
A
#
# COMPACT_ATOMS: atom_id res chain seq x y z
N SER A 1 50.95 15.33 -53.25
CA SER A 1 49.53 14.95 -53.13
C SER A 1 49.17 14.99 -51.65
N SER A 2 48.48 16.05 -51.24
CA SER A 2 48.12 16.33 -49.85
C SER A 2 47.00 15.39 -49.37
N PRO A 3 47.02 14.92 -48.12
CA PRO A 3 45.96 14.06 -47.59
C PRO A 3 44.69 14.89 -47.29
N THR A 4 43.56 14.48 -47.85
CA THR A 4 42.24 15.03 -47.55
C THR A 4 41.76 14.46 -46.22
N TYR A 5 41.85 15.24 -45.13
CA TYR A 5 41.13 14.94 -43.90
C TYR A 5 39.72 15.53 -43.98
N ALA A 6 38.71 14.69 -43.78
CA ALA A 6 37.36 15.15 -43.52
C ALA A 6 37.29 15.67 -42.08
N THR A 7 37.17 16.99 -41.91
CA THR A 7 36.92 17.62 -40.61
C THR A 7 35.46 17.40 -40.24
N PHE A 8 35.20 16.50 -39.30
CA PHE A 8 33.87 16.37 -38.70
C PHE A 8 33.67 17.54 -37.72
N VAL A 9 32.80 18.47 -38.09
CA VAL A 9 32.29 19.51 -37.19
C VAL A 9 31.49 18.82 -36.09
N ALA A 10 31.82 19.10 -34.83
CA ALA A 10 31.06 18.61 -33.69
C ALA A 10 29.63 19.18 -33.74
N PRO A 11 28.56 18.36 -33.63
CA PRO A 11 27.24 18.90 -33.38
C PRO A 11 27.21 19.33 -31.91
N GLY A 12 27.46 20.63 -31.69
CA GLY A 12 26.98 21.34 -30.52
C GLY A 12 25.47 21.25 -30.49
N SER A 13 24.95 20.21 -29.85
CA SER A 13 23.57 20.11 -29.41
C SER A 13 23.63 19.86 -27.92
N SER A 14 23.80 20.94 -27.17
CA SER A 14 23.33 20.99 -25.80
C SER A 14 21.87 20.53 -25.84
N HIS A 15 21.59 19.34 -25.32
CA HIS A 15 20.22 18.92 -25.07
C HIS A 15 19.56 20.01 -24.23
N ILE A 16 18.73 20.84 -24.85
CA ILE A 16 17.84 21.76 -24.14
C ILE A 16 16.81 20.83 -23.49
N HIS A 17 17.14 20.34 -22.29
CA HIS A 17 16.15 19.75 -21.41
C HIS A 17 15.13 20.86 -21.15
N GLN A 18 13.94 20.69 -21.75
CA GLN A 18 12.81 21.57 -21.52
C GLN A 18 12.42 21.43 -20.05
N THR A 19 12.93 22.31 -19.19
CA THR A 19 12.47 22.43 -17.81
C THR A 19 10.96 22.65 -17.88
N SER A 20 10.19 21.75 -17.26
CA SER A 20 8.73 21.85 -17.32
C SER A 20 8.27 23.25 -16.88
N PRO A 21 7.29 23.88 -17.55
CA PRO A 21 6.91 25.29 -17.32
C PRO A 21 6.38 25.56 -15.91
N LEU A 22 6.00 24.52 -15.16
CA LEU A 22 5.64 24.57 -13.74
C LEU A 22 6.87 24.78 -12.82
N LEU A 23 8.05 24.28 -13.20
CA LEU A 23 9.28 24.39 -12.40
C LEU A 23 9.96 25.75 -12.52
N ALA A 24 9.63 26.53 -13.55
CA ALA A 24 10.07 27.93 -13.68
C ALA A 24 9.45 28.84 -12.60
N GLN A 25 8.36 28.40 -11.96
CA GLN A 25 7.65 29.16 -10.91
C GLN A 25 8.07 28.74 -9.48
N THR A 26 8.97 27.77 -9.33
CA THR A 26 9.40 27.31 -8.00
C THR A 26 10.23 28.40 -7.30
N PRO A 27 9.94 28.76 -6.03
CA PRO A 27 10.71 29.75 -5.31
C PRO A 27 12.21 29.38 -5.25
N PRO A 28 13.14 30.33 -5.45
CA PRO A 28 14.58 30.05 -5.49
C PRO A 28 15.14 29.49 -4.17
N ALA A 29 14.43 29.71 -3.05
CA ALA A 29 14.76 29.10 -1.77
C ALA A 29 14.54 27.57 -1.78
N VAL A 30 13.49 27.09 -2.42
CA VAL A 30 13.15 25.66 -2.51
C VAL A 30 14.15 24.94 -3.42
N THR A 31 14.48 25.53 -4.57
CA THR A 31 15.45 24.94 -5.51
C THR A 31 16.84 24.85 -4.88
N ARG A 32 17.28 25.88 -4.15
CA ARG A 32 18.55 25.87 -3.41
C ARG A 32 18.57 24.81 -2.30
N ALA A 33 17.48 24.68 -1.54
CA ALA A 33 17.38 23.65 -0.50
C ALA A 33 17.45 22.24 -1.12
N LEU A 34 16.75 22.01 -2.23
CA LEU A 34 16.75 20.72 -2.93
C LEU A 34 18.12 20.39 -3.52
N SER A 35 18.84 21.37 -4.08
CA SER A 35 20.19 21.15 -4.60
C SER A 35 21.20 20.82 -3.50
N LEU A 36 21.04 21.39 -2.29
CA LEU A 36 21.89 21.05 -1.14
C LEU A 36 21.54 19.68 -0.55
N ALA A 37 20.27 19.28 -0.62
CA ALA A 37 19.82 17.97 -0.14
C ALA A 37 20.12 16.84 -1.14
N TYR A 38 20.29 17.14 -2.43
CA TYR A 38 20.44 16.17 -3.51
C TYR A 38 21.45 15.05 -3.24
N PRO A 39 22.70 15.31 -2.82
CA PRO A 39 23.64 14.21 -2.62
C PRO A 39 23.21 13.24 -1.50
N TYR A 40 22.55 13.74 -0.45
CA TYR A 40 21.97 12.90 0.58
C TYR A 40 20.78 12.10 0.05
N ILE A 41 19.99 12.68 -0.86
CA ILE A 41 18.89 11.98 -1.55
C ILE A 41 19.43 10.84 -2.40
N VAL A 42 20.50 11.05 -3.17
CA VAL A 42 21.08 9.97 -3.99
C VAL A 42 21.71 8.88 -3.13
N ALA A 43 22.43 9.25 -2.07
CA ALA A 43 22.95 8.28 -1.12
C ALA A 43 21.84 7.46 -0.45
N ALA A 44 20.76 8.12 -0.01
CA ALA A 44 19.59 7.46 0.56
C ALA A 44 18.90 6.57 -0.48
N ASP A 45 18.84 7.00 -1.75
CA ASP A 45 18.25 6.21 -2.84
C ASP A 45 19.04 4.92 -3.09
N ARG A 46 20.38 5.01 -3.12
CA ARG A 46 21.27 3.84 -3.22
C ARG A 46 21.11 2.90 -2.02
N ALA A 47 21.10 3.45 -0.81
CA ALA A 47 20.89 2.65 0.40
C ALA A 47 19.52 1.95 0.38
N ALA A 48 18.46 2.70 0.04
CA ALA A 48 17.12 2.16 -0.10
C ALA A 48 17.08 1.06 -1.17
N ALA A 49 17.75 1.25 -2.32
CA ALA A 49 17.83 0.25 -3.39
C ALA A 49 18.44 -1.08 -2.94
N LEU A 50 19.49 -1.02 -2.13
CA LEU A 50 20.14 -2.20 -1.55
C LEU A 50 19.23 -2.89 -0.53
N LEU A 51 18.53 -2.12 0.31
CA LEU A 51 17.59 -2.67 1.30
C LEU A 51 16.34 -3.28 0.66
N THR A 52 15.84 -2.70 -0.43
CA THR A 52 14.65 -3.20 -1.14
C THR A 52 14.96 -4.24 -2.21
N TRP A 53 16.25 -4.54 -2.46
CA TRP A 53 16.72 -5.44 -3.53
C TRP A 53 16.25 -4.97 -4.92
N THR A 54 16.21 -3.66 -5.14
CA THR A 54 15.80 -3.03 -6.41
C THR A 54 16.98 -2.41 -7.16
N SER A 55 18.21 -2.63 -6.71
CA SER A 55 19.43 -2.28 -7.44
C SER A 55 19.55 -3.11 -8.72
N SER A 56 20.22 -2.55 -9.73
CA SER A 56 20.55 -3.28 -10.97
C SER A 56 21.45 -4.48 -10.70
N ASP A 57 22.38 -4.33 -9.75
CA ASP A 57 23.22 -5.41 -9.27
C ASP A 57 22.65 -6.04 -8.00
N ILE A 58 22.25 -7.30 -8.11
CA ILE A 58 21.71 -8.11 -7.00
C ILE A 58 22.83 -8.48 -6.02
N TRP A 59 24.06 -8.63 -6.51
CA TRP A 59 25.19 -9.07 -5.70
C TRP A 59 25.58 -8.03 -4.65
N ALA A 60 25.43 -6.74 -4.95
CA ALA A 60 25.64 -5.68 -3.98
C ALA A 60 24.76 -5.85 -2.72
N SER A 61 23.46 -6.17 -2.90
CA SER A 61 22.54 -6.43 -1.78
C SER A 61 22.92 -7.70 -1.00
N PHE A 62 23.36 -8.74 -1.70
CA PHE A 62 23.87 -9.96 -1.07
C PHE A 62 25.14 -9.73 -0.24
N LEU A 63 26.07 -8.93 -0.77
CA LEU A 63 27.30 -8.55 -0.06
C LEU A 63 27.00 -7.76 1.21
N VAL A 64 25.96 -6.91 1.23
CA VAL A 64 25.51 -6.22 2.44
C VAL A 64 25.05 -7.23 3.51
N VAL A 65 24.31 -8.27 3.13
CA VAL A 65 23.89 -9.34 4.07
C VAL A 65 25.09 -10.14 4.57
N ALA A 66 26.02 -10.48 3.69
CA ALA A 66 27.23 -11.21 4.04
C ALA A 66 28.13 -10.39 4.98
N ALA A 67 28.31 -9.10 4.69
CA ALA A 67 29.05 -8.16 5.52
C ALA A 67 28.41 -8.01 6.90
N TRP A 68 27.09 -7.79 6.97
CA TRP A 68 26.35 -7.77 8.23
C TRP A 68 26.57 -9.05 9.03
N SER A 69 26.44 -10.20 8.39
CA SER A 69 26.58 -11.50 9.06
C SER A 69 28.00 -11.70 9.60
N GLY A 70 29.02 -11.37 8.81
CA GLY A 70 30.42 -11.43 9.22
C GLY A 70 30.74 -10.49 10.38
N ILE A 71 30.25 -9.24 10.31
CA ILE A 71 30.44 -8.25 11.39
C ILE A 71 29.84 -8.75 12.70
N VAL A 72 28.62 -9.29 12.67
CA VAL A 72 27.93 -9.74 13.88
C VAL A 72 28.60 -10.99 14.47
N LEU A 73 29.01 -11.94 13.62
CA LEU A 73 29.68 -13.16 14.06
C LEU A 73 31.05 -12.89 14.67
N HIS A 74 31.79 -11.92 14.12
CA HIS A 74 33.16 -11.59 14.54
C HIS A 74 33.26 -10.29 15.33
N TRP A 75 32.14 -9.75 15.84
CA TRP A 75 32.10 -8.43 16.49
C TRP A 75 33.11 -8.29 17.64
N GLU A 76 33.21 -9.29 18.51
CA GLU A 76 34.17 -9.28 19.63
C GLU A 76 35.61 -9.19 19.15
N THR A 77 35.99 -10.03 18.19
CA THR A 77 37.33 -10.05 17.59
C THR A 77 37.63 -8.72 16.89
N LEU A 78 36.67 -8.17 16.14
CA LEU A 78 36.81 -6.90 15.43
C LEU A 78 37.05 -5.73 16.38
N VAL A 79 36.30 -5.65 17.48
CA VAL A 79 36.46 -4.58 18.46
C VAL A 79 37.73 -4.77 19.29
N GLN A 80 38.01 -5.99 19.74
CA GLN A 80 39.15 -6.29 20.61
C GLN A 80 40.49 -6.04 19.93
N TYR A 81 40.66 -6.48 18.68
CA TYR A 81 41.93 -6.35 17.96
C TYR A 81 41.96 -5.13 17.03
N GLY A 82 40.81 -4.75 16.47
CA GLY A 82 40.69 -3.73 15.43
C GLY A 82 39.98 -2.45 15.85
N GLY A 83 39.60 -2.26 17.12
CA GLY A 83 38.76 -1.12 17.54
C GLY A 83 39.28 0.25 17.11
N HIS A 84 40.59 0.50 17.21
CA HIS A 84 41.21 1.75 16.75
C HIS A 84 41.18 1.88 15.21
N LEU A 85 41.40 0.79 14.48
CA LEU A 85 41.28 0.75 13.02
C LEU A 85 39.82 0.96 12.57
N LEU A 86 38.84 0.46 13.33
CA LEU A 86 37.42 0.72 13.06
C LEU A 86 37.08 2.20 13.24
N ALA A 87 37.63 2.87 14.25
CA ALA A 87 37.44 4.30 14.45
C ALA A 87 38.00 5.12 13.28
N VAL A 88 39.25 4.84 12.88
CA VAL A 88 39.88 5.50 11.72
C VAL A 88 39.14 5.15 10.43
N GLY A 89 38.73 3.89 10.26
CA GLY A 89 37.94 3.43 9.13
C GLY A 89 36.58 4.14 9.04
N GLY A 90 35.93 4.41 10.16
CA GLY A 90 34.69 5.18 10.21
C GLY A 90 34.89 6.63 9.74
N VAL A 91 35.96 7.29 10.18
CA VAL A 91 36.32 8.64 9.71
C VAL A 91 36.66 8.61 8.21
N ALA A 92 37.45 7.64 7.76
CA ALA A 92 37.79 7.48 6.35
C ALA A 92 36.55 7.22 5.48
N ALA A 93 35.61 6.39 5.95
CA ALA A 93 34.35 6.13 5.28
C ALA A 93 33.49 7.39 5.18
N TYR A 94 33.43 8.20 6.25
CA TYR A 94 32.75 9.49 6.22
C TYR A 94 33.36 10.46 5.20
N VAL A 95 34.68 10.59 5.18
CA VAL A 95 35.38 11.46 4.21
C VAL A 95 35.15 10.97 2.79
N TYR A 96 35.25 9.67 2.55
CA TYR A 96 34.99 9.08 1.23
C TYR A 96 33.54 9.31 0.79
N PHE A 97 32.58 9.07 1.69
CA PHE A 97 31.16 9.31 1.43
C PHE A 97 30.88 10.77 1.09
N HIS A 98 31.42 11.71 1.88
CA HIS A 98 31.27 13.13 1.62
C HIS A 98 31.90 13.54 0.28
N SER A 99 33.09 13.01 -0.05
CA SER A 99 33.75 13.30 -1.33
C SER A 99 32.98 12.73 -2.54
N ALA A 100 32.34 11.57 -2.39
CA ALA A 100 31.51 10.96 -3.43
C ALA A 100 30.23 11.77 -3.65
N VAL A 101 29.64 12.25 -2.56
CA VAL A 101 28.50 13.17 -2.52
C VAL A 101 28.81 14.47 -3.26
N ASP A 102 29.94 15.12 -2.95
CA ASP A 102 30.33 16.39 -3.58
C ASP A 102 30.57 16.22 -5.09
N LYS A 103 31.09 15.08 -5.51
CA LYS A 103 31.29 14.76 -6.93
C LYS A 103 29.96 14.64 -7.68
N GLU A 104 28.97 13.94 -7.12
CA GLU A 104 27.66 13.80 -7.75
C GLU A 104 26.87 15.11 -7.79
N GLN A 105 27.06 15.98 -6.80
CA GLN A 105 26.46 17.31 -6.80
C GLN A 105 26.95 18.18 -7.97
N GLN A 106 28.20 17.99 -8.42
CA GLN A 106 28.77 18.71 -9.56
C GLN A 106 28.26 18.18 -10.91
N GLU A 107 27.83 16.92 -10.99
CA GLU A 107 27.49 16.23 -12.24
C GLU A 107 26.00 16.40 -12.64
N HIS A 108 25.07 16.56 -11.69
CA HIS A 108 23.62 16.54 -11.96
C HIS A 108 22.80 17.65 -11.27
N PRO A 109 22.91 18.94 -11.68
CA PRO A 109 22.20 20.05 -11.05
C PRO A 109 20.76 20.28 -11.57
N THR A 110 20.21 19.46 -12.47
CA THR A 110 18.87 19.72 -13.03
C THR A 110 17.78 19.39 -12.03
N LEU A 111 16.86 20.34 -11.81
CA LEU A 111 15.76 20.20 -10.85
C LEU A 111 14.87 18.97 -11.14
N ASP A 112 14.66 18.67 -12.41
CA ASP A 112 13.92 17.46 -12.86
C ASP A 112 14.59 16.16 -12.38
N ALA A 113 15.92 16.07 -12.42
CA ALA A 113 16.64 14.89 -11.95
C ALA A 113 16.53 14.73 -10.43
N ILE A 114 16.56 15.84 -9.69
CA ILE A 114 16.38 15.84 -8.24
C ILE A 114 14.96 15.36 -7.88
N ILE A 115 13.93 15.83 -8.60
CA ILE A 115 12.55 15.41 -8.36
C ILE A 115 12.36 13.93 -8.72
N HIS A 116 12.93 13.46 -9.83
CA HIS A 116 12.88 12.06 -10.23
C HIS A 116 13.56 11.13 -9.21
N THR A 117 14.74 11.50 -8.72
CA THR A 117 15.45 10.73 -7.68
C THR A 117 14.70 10.75 -6.35
N LEU A 118 14.14 11.89 -5.94
CA LEU A 118 13.33 12.01 -4.74
C LEU A 118 12.04 11.18 -4.80
N THR A 119 11.34 11.20 -5.92
CA THR A 119 10.15 10.37 -6.12
C THR A 119 10.51 8.89 -6.11
N THR A 120 11.59 8.49 -6.78
CA THR A 120 12.11 7.11 -6.74
C THR A 120 12.45 6.69 -5.30
N LEU A 121 13.20 7.51 -4.57
CA LEU A 121 13.52 7.27 -3.16
C LEU A 121 12.25 7.11 -2.32
N THR A 122 11.27 8.00 -2.49
CA THR A 122 9.99 7.95 -1.76
C THR A 122 9.27 6.63 -2.03
N THR A 123 9.20 6.19 -3.29
CA THR A 123 8.58 4.89 -3.62
C THR A 123 9.33 3.70 -3.00
N ARG A 124 10.67 3.74 -2.95
CA ARG A 124 11.48 2.68 -2.32
C ARG A 124 11.32 2.68 -0.80
N LEU A 125 11.24 3.85 -0.16
CA LEU A 125 10.95 3.96 1.27
C LEU A 125 9.52 3.47 1.58
N ASP A 126 8.53 3.87 0.79
CA ASP A 126 7.16 3.38 0.92
C ASP A 126 7.12 1.86 0.79
N MET A 127 7.81 1.29 -0.21
CA MET A 127 7.96 -0.15 -0.37
C MET A 127 8.62 -0.80 0.85
N PHE A 128 9.66 -0.17 1.40
CA PHE A 128 10.37 -0.67 2.58
C PHE A 128 9.46 -0.73 3.81
N PHE A 129 8.70 0.35 4.08
CA PHE A 129 7.82 0.48 5.24
C PHE A 129 6.41 -0.11 5.05
N LEU A 130 6.04 -0.48 3.83
CA LEU A 130 4.76 -1.11 3.48
C LEU A 130 4.32 -2.24 4.43
N PRO A 131 5.21 -3.15 4.89
CA PRO A 131 4.86 -4.17 5.86
C PRO A 131 4.32 -3.62 7.18
N VAL A 132 4.91 -2.54 7.68
CA VAL A 132 4.61 -1.96 8.99
C VAL A 132 3.35 -1.11 8.89
N THR A 133 3.26 -0.28 7.84
CA THR A 133 2.09 0.57 7.61
C THR A 133 0.83 -0.26 7.34
N ASN A 134 0.96 -1.41 6.68
CA ASN A 134 -0.17 -2.34 6.47
C ASN A 134 -0.68 -3.04 7.73
N LEU A 135 0.04 -3.03 8.85
CA LEU A 135 -0.44 -3.62 10.10
C LEU A 135 -1.54 -2.75 10.75
N SER A 136 -1.44 -1.42 10.63
CA SER A 136 -2.40 -0.42 11.15
C SER A 136 -3.02 -0.77 12.52
N LEU A 137 -2.20 -1.15 13.50
CA LEU A 137 -2.67 -1.72 14.75
C LEU A 137 -3.59 -0.72 15.50
N THR A 138 -4.74 -1.20 15.99
CA THR A 138 -5.62 -0.41 16.86
C THR A 138 -5.10 -0.48 18.31
N THR A 139 -5.48 0.46 19.18
CA THR A 139 -5.12 0.44 20.62
C THR A 139 -5.48 -0.88 21.31
N ARG A 140 -6.62 -1.50 20.96
CA ARG A 140 -7.03 -2.84 21.43
C ARG A 140 -6.14 -3.97 20.91
N ASP A 141 -5.63 -3.85 19.69
CA ASP A 141 -4.70 -4.84 19.13
C ASP A 141 -3.35 -4.76 19.86
N LEU A 142 -2.90 -3.54 20.15
CA LEU A 142 -1.67 -3.30 20.90
C LEU A 142 -1.76 -3.85 22.33
N SER A 143 -2.88 -3.64 23.03
CA SER A 143 -3.07 -4.19 24.38
C SER A 143 -3.05 -5.72 24.37
N ARG A 144 -3.62 -6.36 23.34
CA ARG A 144 -3.57 -7.82 23.17
C ARG A 144 -2.15 -8.30 22.90
N LEU A 145 -1.44 -7.66 21.97
CA LEU A 145 -0.05 -7.96 21.66
C LEU A 145 0.81 -7.87 22.92
N LEU A 146 0.75 -6.76 23.64
CA LEU A 146 1.51 -6.54 24.88
C LEU A 146 1.20 -7.60 25.94
N PHE A 147 -0.09 -7.92 26.17
CA PHE A 147 -0.47 -8.95 27.13
C PHE A 147 0.07 -10.33 26.74
N THR A 148 -0.04 -10.71 25.47
CA THR A 148 0.50 -11.99 24.98
C THR A 148 2.02 -12.06 25.07
N THR A 149 2.74 -10.98 24.72
CA THR A 149 4.20 -10.92 24.84
C THR A 149 4.64 -11.00 26.29
N LEU A 150 3.97 -10.30 27.21
CA LEU A 150 4.26 -10.37 28.64
C LEU A 150 4.03 -11.80 29.18
N PHE A 151 2.93 -12.44 28.80
CA PHE A 151 2.64 -13.81 29.19
C PHE A 151 3.68 -14.81 28.66
N LEU A 152 4.18 -14.61 27.44
CA LEU A 152 5.19 -15.47 26.81
C LEU A 152 6.64 -15.13 27.23
N SER A 153 6.84 -14.07 28.01
CA SER A 153 8.17 -13.59 28.41
C SER A 153 8.99 -14.62 29.21
N PRO A 154 8.44 -15.39 30.17
CA PRO A 154 9.21 -16.41 30.88
C PRO A 154 9.76 -17.50 29.93
N LEU A 155 8.96 -17.89 28.94
CA LEU A 155 9.37 -18.85 27.91
C LEU A 155 10.46 -18.26 27.01
N TYR A 156 10.33 -16.99 26.61
CA TYR A 156 11.37 -16.29 25.87
C TYR A 156 12.68 -16.21 26.65
N ILE A 157 12.64 -15.82 27.92
CA ILE A 157 13.81 -15.72 28.79
C ILE A 157 14.51 -17.08 28.90
N MET A 158 13.76 -18.15 29.19
CA MET A 158 14.29 -19.53 29.18
C MET A 158 14.97 -19.85 27.85
N LEU A 159 14.32 -19.57 26.72
CA LEU A 159 14.87 -19.84 25.39
C LEU A 159 16.16 -19.03 25.12
N THR A 160 16.23 -17.78 25.56
CA THR A 160 17.44 -16.94 25.40
C THR A 160 18.60 -17.37 26.28
N PHE A 161 18.34 -17.93 27.46
CA PHE A 161 19.40 -18.46 28.32
C PHE A 161 20.03 -19.75 27.76
N TYR A 162 19.23 -20.62 27.14
CA TYR A 162 19.71 -21.94 26.70
C TYR A 162 20.06 -22.05 25.21
N ILE A 163 19.38 -21.32 24.33
CA ILE A 163 19.46 -21.53 22.88
C ILE A 163 19.78 -20.23 22.12
N LEU A 164 19.08 -19.12 22.44
CA LEU A 164 19.17 -17.87 21.69
C LEU A 164 20.07 -16.83 22.39
N THR A 165 21.39 -16.97 22.22
CA THR A 165 22.36 -15.94 22.60
C THR A 165 22.02 -14.59 21.93
N PRO A 166 22.23 -13.43 22.59
CA PRO A 166 21.95 -12.11 22.00
C PRO A 166 22.59 -11.89 20.63
N ARG A 167 23.79 -12.45 20.40
CA ARG A 167 24.46 -12.43 19.08
C ARG A 167 23.62 -13.11 17.99
N ILE A 168 23.03 -14.27 18.28
CA ILE A 168 22.20 -15.02 17.34
C ILE A 168 20.92 -14.24 17.04
N ILE A 169 20.30 -13.64 18.07
CA ILE A 169 19.10 -12.80 17.88
C ILE A 169 19.42 -11.62 16.95
N LEU A 170 20.51 -10.90 17.21
CA LEU A 170 20.93 -9.76 16.41
C LEU A 170 21.24 -10.17 14.96
N LEU A 171 21.91 -11.31 14.77
CA LEU A 171 22.18 -11.88 13.45
C LEU A 171 20.87 -12.21 12.71
N LEU A 172 19.97 -12.98 13.34
CA LEU A 172 18.71 -13.40 12.73
C LEU A 172 17.80 -12.22 12.40
N VAL A 173 17.67 -11.25 13.31
CA VAL A 173 16.86 -10.04 13.09
C VAL A 173 17.43 -9.21 11.95
N GLY A 174 18.74 -8.96 11.94
CA GLY A 174 19.35 -8.17 10.87
C GLY A 174 19.30 -8.85 9.51
N VAL A 175 19.56 -10.17 9.43
CA VAL A 175 19.40 -10.94 8.19
C VAL A 175 17.94 -10.92 7.74
N PHE A 176 16.98 -11.07 8.66
CA PHE A 176 15.56 -11.00 8.33
C PHE A 176 15.17 -9.64 7.74
N VAL A 177 15.61 -8.53 8.35
CA VAL A 177 15.32 -7.17 7.86
C VAL A 177 15.98 -6.93 6.50
N LEU A 178 17.27 -7.24 6.34
CA LEU A 178 18.01 -7.01 5.10
C LEU A 178 17.50 -7.89 3.95
N THR A 179 17.06 -9.13 4.21
CA THR A 179 16.55 -10.04 3.18
C THR A 179 15.04 -9.93 2.99
N TYR A 180 14.34 -9.14 3.80
CA TYR A 180 12.86 -9.09 3.82
C TYR A 180 12.27 -8.88 2.42
N HIS A 181 12.84 -7.93 1.67
CA HIS A 181 12.38 -7.54 0.33
C HIS A 181 13.03 -8.35 -0.79
N SER A 182 13.90 -9.31 -0.50
CA SER A 182 14.47 -10.19 -1.53
C SER A 182 13.39 -11.06 -2.18
N LEU A 183 13.59 -11.38 -3.47
CA LEU A 183 12.69 -12.27 -4.23
C LEU A 183 12.44 -13.62 -3.52
N PRO A 184 13.47 -14.38 -3.07
CA PRO A 184 13.23 -15.65 -2.37
C PRO A 184 12.47 -15.46 -1.05
N ALA A 185 12.76 -14.41 -0.28
CA ALA A 185 12.04 -14.16 0.98
C ALA A 185 10.55 -13.84 0.75
N ARG A 186 10.21 -13.09 -0.30
CA ARG A 186 8.80 -12.79 -0.64
C ARG A 186 8.04 -14.06 -1.02
N VAL A 187 8.65 -14.92 -1.84
CA VAL A 187 8.05 -16.19 -2.26
C VAL A 187 7.86 -17.12 -1.05
N THR A 188 8.90 -17.31 -0.24
CA THR A 188 8.85 -18.15 0.97
C THR A 188 7.77 -17.68 1.93
N ARG A 189 7.66 -16.37 2.20
CA ARG A 189 6.60 -15.84 3.08
C ARG A 189 5.21 -16.05 2.50
N THR A 190 5.04 -15.88 1.19
CA THR A 190 3.75 -16.11 0.51
C THR A 190 3.33 -17.58 0.62
N ILE A 191 4.28 -18.51 0.46
CA ILE A 191 4.04 -19.95 0.61
C ILE A 191 3.74 -20.30 2.07
N LEU A 192 4.55 -19.82 3.02
CA LEU A 192 4.35 -20.06 4.46
C LEU A 192 2.97 -19.57 4.92
N TRP A 193 2.52 -18.41 4.45
CA TRP A 193 1.23 -17.83 4.83
C TRP A 193 0.01 -18.59 4.30
N ARG A 194 0.18 -19.44 3.27
CA ARG A 194 -0.90 -20.34 2.81
C ARG A 194 -1.20 -21.43 3.85
N SER A 195 -0.22 -21.82 4.65
CA SER A 195 -0.40 -22.86 5.67
C SER A 195 -1.33 -22.41 6.82
N ARG A 196 -2.10 -23.34 7.38
CA ARG A 196 -2.93 -23.09 8.58
C ARG A 196 -2.04 -22.95 9.82
N SER A 197 -0.99 -23.77 9.92
CA SER A 197 -0.06 -23.78 11.05
C SER A 197 0.64 -22.43 11.22
N ALA A 198 1.14 -21.81 10.15
CA ALA A 198 1.78 -20.50 10.26
C ALA A 198 0.81 -19.42 10.79
N ARG A 199 -0.46 -19.45 10.35
CA ARG A 199 -1.48 -18.51 10.83
C ARG A 199 -1.82 -18.71 12.31
N LEU A 200 -1.94 -19.98 12.75
CA LEU A 200 -2.18 -20.30 14.15
C LEU A 200 -1.00 -19.93 15.04
N ILE A 201 0.22 -20.27 14.64
CA ILE A 201 1.44 -19.90 15.37
C ILE A 201 1.52 -18.38 15.50
N THR A 202 1.30 -17.65 14.40
CA THR A 202 1.31 -16.18 14.43
C THR A 202 0.24 -15.65 15.38
N PHE A 203 -0.97 -16.20 15.37
CA PHE A 203 -2.05 -15.82 16.30
C PHE A 203 -1.68 -16.07 17.76
N TYR A 204 -1.11 -17.23 18.10
CA TYR A 204 -0.72 -17.52 19.48
C TYR A 204 0.49 -16.71 19.94
N LEU A 205 1.44 -16.43 19.05
CA LEU A 205 2.65 -15.67 19.37
C LEU A 205 2.38 -14.17 19.53
N THR A 206 1.44 -13.62 18.75
CA THR A 206 1.16 -12.18 18.70
C THR A 206 -0.19 -11.78 19.30
N GLY A 207 -1.11 -12.73 19.49
CA GLY A 207 -2.50 -12.44 19.88
C GLY A 207 -3.34 -11.76 18.79
N LEU A 208 -2.81 -11.60 17.57
CA LEU A 208 -3.44 -10.85 16.48
C LEU A 208 -4.08 -11.78 15.44
N ASP A 209 -5.35 -11.53 15.10
CA ASP A 209 -6.06 -12.25 14.03
C ASP A 209 -5.86 -11.57 12.67
N PHE A 210 -4.86 -12.03 11.94
CA PHE A 210 -4.56 -11.56 10.58
C PHE A 210 -5.46 -12.17 9.49
N SER A 211 -6.21 -13.24 9.79
CA SER A 211 -7.06 -13.92 8.80
C SER A 211 -8.32 -13.12 8.49
N ARG A 212 -8.88 -12.41 9.48
CA ARG A 212 -10.07 -11.58 9.32
C ARG A 212 -9.76 -10.23 8.64
N ARG A 213 -8.55 -9.71 8.82
CA ARG A 213 -8.14 -8.35 8.40
C ARG A 213 -7.95 -8.17 6.89
N LYS A 214 -7.58 -9.23 6.15
CA LYS A 214 -7.44 -9.18 4.67
C LYS A 214 -8.75 -8.84 3.95
N ARG A 215 -9.90 -9.15 4.55
CA ARG A 215 -11.23 -8.98 3.91
C ARG A 215 -11.74 -7.54 3.93
N SER A 216 -11.35 -6.73 4.92
CA SER A 216 -11.75 -5.31 5.01
C SER A 216 -10.88 -4.37 4.15
N ARG A 217 -9.68 -4.78 3.73
CA ARG A 217 -8.72 -3.89 3.06
C ARG A 217 -8.64 -4.00 1.54
N SER A 218 -9.12 -5.08 0.94
CA SER A 218 -9.25 -5.16 -0.52
C SER A 218 -10.20 -4.09 -1.09
N ILE A 219 -11.03 -3.47 -0.24
CA ILE A 219 -11.95 -2.38 -0.60
C ILE A 219 -11.29 -0.99 -0.40
N ALA A 220 -10.24 -0.87 0.43
CA ALA A 220 -9.69 0.42 0.87
C ALA A 220 -8.44 0.89 0.11
N LEU A 221 -7.90 0.10 -0.82
CA LEU A 221 -6.64 0.39 -1.52
C LEU A 221 -6.78 0.82 -2.99
N VAL A 222 -8.01 0.98 -3.48
CA VAL A 222 -8.25 1.84 -4.64
C VAL A 222 -8.31 3.27 -4.13
N ARG A 223 -7.15 3.87 -3.85
CA ARG A 223 -7.05 5.32 -4.00
C ARG A 223 -7.13 5.56 -5.50
N PRO A 224 -8.19 6.18 -6.05
CA PRO A 224 -8.06 6.74 -7.38
C PRO A 224 -6.87 7.71 -7.28
N SER A 225 -5.78 7.39 -7.98
CA SER A 225 -4.83 8.42 -8.34
C SER A 225 -5.66 9.50 -9.02
N ASN A 226 -5.68 10.70 -8.46
CA ASN A 226 -6.16 11.89 -9.13
C ASN A 226 -5.26 12.13 -10.35
N ALA A 227 -5.43 11.30 -11.38
CA ALA A 227 -4.99 11.58 -12.72
C ALA A 227 -5.85 12.77 -13.14
N HIS A 228 -5.20 13.90 -13.28
CA HIS A 228 -5.75 15.14 -13.79
C HIS A 228 -6.21 14.87 -15.22
N VAL A 229 -7.44 14.40 -15.39
CA VAL A 229 -8.14 14.42 -16.68
C VAL A 229 -8.66 15.83 -16.81
N GLN A 230 -7.84 16.68 -17.42
CA GLN A 230 -8.24 18.00 -17.88
C GLN A 230 -9.17 17.79 -19.07
N ASN A 231 -10.45 17.51 -18.80
CA ASN A 231 -11.48 17.56 -19.83
C ASN A 231 -12.12 18.95 -19.81
N GLN A 232 -11.79 19.71 -20.83
CA GLN A 232 -12.51 20.88 -21.28
C GLN A 232 -13.93 20.44 -21.67
N HIS A 233 -14.87 20.48 -20.74
CA HIS A 233 -16.31 20.72 -20.90
C HIS A 233 -16.91 20.64 -19.49
N ALA A 234 -17.52 21.73 -19.04
CA ALA A 234 -18.13 21.83 -17.71
C ALA A 234 -19.46 21.06 -17.65
N ASP A 235 -19.40 19.74 -17.80
CA ASP A 235 -20.47 18.83 -17.40
C ASP A 235 -20.05 18.21 -16.06
N GLY A 236 -20.83 18.44 -15.01
CA GLY A 236 -20.54 17.90 -13.68
C GLY A 236 -20.50 16.37 -13.71
N VAL A 237 -19.68 15.79 -12.84
CA VAL A 237 -19.53 14.33 -12.79
C VAL A 237 -20.81 13.71 -12.23
N ARG A 238 -21.51 12.93 -13.06
CA ARG A 238 -22.75 12.24 -12.68
C ARG A 238 -22.45 10.86 -12.11
N PHE A 239 -23.05 10.56 -10.96
CA PHE A 239 -22.97 9.28 -10.28
C PHE A 239 -24.37 8.68 -10.14
N THR A 240 -24.50 7.37 -10.35
CA THR A 240 -25.74 6.64 -10.11
C THR A 240 -25.62 5.90 -8.78
N TYR A 241 -26.36 6.35 -7.77
CA TYR A 241 -26.48 5.65 -6.50
C TYR A 241 -27.37 4.43 -6.68
N VAL A 242 -26.97 3.32 -6.07
CA VAL A 242 -27.69 2.04 -6.14
C VAL A 242 -27.98 1.56 -4.72
N VAL A 243 -29.27 1.33 -4.45
CA VAL A 243 -29.76 0.75 -3.20
C VAL A 243 -30.51 -0.53 -3.52
N TYR A 244 -30.38 -1.53 -2.66
CA TYR A 244 -31.04 -2.80 -2.84
C TYR A 244 -31.97 -3.10 -1.68
N GLU A 245 -33.18 -3.48 -2.05
CA GLU A 245 -34.20 -3.98 -1.15
C GLU A 245 -34.15 -5.51 -1.13
N ASN A 246 -34.13 -6.10 0.06
CA ASN A 246 -34.01 -7.53 0.26
C ASN A 246 -35.22 -8.03 1.05
N GLN A 247 -35.83 -9.13 0.58
CA GLN A 247 -36.98 -9.74 1.24
C GLN A 247 -36.87 -11.26 1.27
N ARG A 248 -37.54 -11.87 2.25
CA ARG A 248 -37.57 -13.32 2.49
C ARG A 248 -39.00 -13.84 2.50
N LYS A 249 -39.21 -15.01 1.89
CA LYS A 249 -40.49 -15.71 1.82
C LYS A 249 -40.70 -16.53 3.09
N TRP A 250 -41.77 -16.26 3.82
CA TRP A 250 -42.19 -17.00 5.01
C TRP A 250 -43.45 -17.80 4.74
N LEU A 251 -43.48 -19.02 5.26
CA LEU A 251 -44.62 -19.92 5.11
C LEU A 251 -45.86 -19.28 5.78
N GLY A 252 -46.92 -19.06 4.99
CA GLY A 252 -48.18 -18.49 5.46
C GLY A 252 -48.28 -16.95 5.47
N ILE A 253 -47.16 -16.22 5.37
CA ILE A 253 -47.12 -14.74 5.37
C ILE A 253 -46.70 -14.18 4.00
N GLY A 254 -45.90 -14.92 3.23
CA GLY A 254 -45.38 -14.45 1.95
C GLY A 254 -44.06 -13.69 2.10
N TRP A 255 -43.81 -12.73 1.21
CA TRP A 255 -42.56 -11.98 1.16
C TRP A 255 -42.53 -10.85 2.21
N THR A 256 -41.49 -10.81 3.05
CA THR A 256 -41.35 -9.80 4.09
C THR A 256 -39.91 -9.28 4.20
N ALA A 257 -39.74 -8.10 4.80
CA ALA A 257 -38.43 -7.53 5.14
C ALA A 257 -37.76 -8.17 6.38
N ASN A 258 -38.39 -9.18 6.99
CA ASN A 258 -37.82 -9.91 8.13
C ASN A 258 -36.87 -11.00 7.62
N LEU A 259 -35.58 -10.67 7.57
CA LEU A 259 -34.51 -11.60 7.18
C LEU A 259 -33.91 -12.32 8.40
N LEU A 260 -33.17 -13.40 8.16
CA LEU A 260 -32.46 -14.09 9.23
C LEU A 260 -31.25 -13.27 9.69
N ALA A 261 -30.88 -13.37 10.97
CA ALA A 261 -29.79 -12.57 11.55
C ALA A 261 -28.40 -12.77 10.91
N TYR A 262 -28.18 -13.88 10.21
CA TYR A 262 -26.94 -14.16 9.48
C TYR A 262 -27.00 -13.77 8.00
N GLU A 263 -28.15 -13.27 7.54
CA GLU A 263 -28.35 -12.76 6.20
C GLU A 263 -28.08 -11.26 6.13
N ARG A 264 -28.21 -10.71 4.92
CA ARG A 264 -28.19 -9.27 4.67
C ARG A 264 -29.41 -8.58 5.29
N THR A 265 -29.29 -7.29 5.57
CA THR A 265 -30.38 -6.43 6.07
C THR A 265 -31.41 -6.14 4.99
N ALA A 266 -32.59 -5.63 5.39
CA ALA A 266 -33.68 -5.30 4.46
C ALA A 266 -33.27 -4.31 3.37
N TRP A 267 -32.37 -3.38 3.71
CA TRP A 267 -31.78 -2.42 2.78
C TRP A 267 -30.26 -2.54 2.79
N THR A 268 -29.67 -2.64 1.60
CA THR A 268 -28.22 -2.76 1.43
C THR A 268 -27.70 -1.95 0.25
N ASP A 269 -26.44 -1.53 0.33
CA ASP A 269 -25.71 -0.96 -0.81
C ASP A 269 -25.20 -2.04 -1.81
N GLU A 270 -24.44 -1.62 -2.82
CA GLU A 270 -23.80 -2.50 -3.79
C GLU A 270 -22.75 -3.45 -3.17
N PHE A 271 -22.20 -3.07 -2.01
CA PHE A 271 -21.18 -3.80 -1.26
C PHE A 271 -21.75 -4.68 -0.13
N LEU A 272 -23.09 -4.76 0.00
CA LEU A 272 -23.82 -5.49 1.04
C LEU A 272 -23.71 -4.89 2.45
N ASN A 273 -23.36 -3.61 2.57
CA ASN A 273 -23.46 -2.88 3.83
C ASN A 273 -24.90 -2.44 4.07
N GLU A 274 -25.30 -2.36 5.34
CA GLU A 274 -26.59 -1.82 5.74
C GLU A 274 -26.70 -0.34 5.34
N CYS A 275 -27.81 0.03 4.72
CA CYS A 275 -28.10 1.40 4.32
C CYS A 275 -29.53 1.78 4.70
N PRO A 276 -29.84 3.07 4.84
CA PRO A 276 -31.21 3.52 5.07
C PRO A 276 -32.08 3.24 3.85
N SER A 277 -33.40 3.26 4.06
CA SER A 277 -34.38 3.13 2.99
C SER A 277 -34.24 4.28 1.97
N PRO A 278 -34.72 4.12 0.72
CA PRO A 278 -34.67 5.16 -0.30
C PRO A 278 -35.26 6.50 0.15
N ASP A 279 -36.24 6.49 1.05
CA ASP A 279 -36.92 7.69 1.56
C ASP A 279 -36.06 8.46 2.58
N GLU A 280 -35.22 7.74 3.33
CA GLU A 280 -34.33 8.31 4.36
C GLU A 280 -32.90 8.54 3.86
N PHE A 281 -32.59 8.12 2.64
CA PHE A 281 -31.24 8.19 2.09
C PHE A 281 -30.85 9.63 1.70
N THR A 282 -29.82 10.16 2.36
CA THR A 282 -29.23 11.48 2.08
C THR A 282 -27.85 11.36 1.45
N LEU A 283 -27.50 12.31 0.58
CA LEU A 283 -26.16 12.38 -0.01
C LEU A 283 -25.13 12.75 1.08
N PRO A 284 -23.90 12.21 1.01
CA PRO A 284 -22.84 12.57 1.96
C PRO A 284 -22.41 14.01 1.76
N ASP A 285 -22.10 14.71 2.86
CA ASP A 285 -21.57 16.08 2.79
C ASP A 285 -20.13 16.08 2.26
N ALA A 286 -19.88 16.89 1.23
CA ALA A 286 -18.56 17.07 0.62
C ALA A 286 -17.77 18.18 1.34
N GLU A 287 -17.48 17.95 2.63
CA GLU A 287 -16.72 18.92 3.43
C GLU A 287 -15.27 19.06 2.92
N GLY A 288 -14.84 20.30 2.64
CA GLY A 288 -13.44 20.64 2.37
C GLY A 288 -13.00 20.68 0.90
N THR A 289 -13.84 20.30 -0.06
CA THR A 289 -13.49 20.30 -1.51
C THR A 289 -14.14 21.41 -2.33
N GLY A 290 -15.03 22.22 -1.73
CA GLY A 290 -15.76 23.29 -2.41
C GLY A 290 -16.85 22.79 -3.38
N MET A 291 -17.06 21.48 -3.45
CA MET A 291 -18.06 20.83 -4.31
C MET A 291 -19.30 20.44 -3.49
N ARG A 292 -20.47 20.37 -4.12
CA ARG A 292 -21.73 19.96 -3.50
C ARG A 292 -22.39 18.85 -4.30
N TRP A 293 -22.81 17.81 -3.59
CA TRP A 293 -23.69 16.79 -4.15
C TRP A 293 -25.11 17.31 -4.33
N LYS A 294 -25.67 17.13 -5.53
CA LYS A 294 -27.05 17.48 -5.83
C LYS A 294 -27.73 16.30 -6.54
N TRP A 295 -28.93 15.94 -6.09
CA TRP A 295 -29.76 14.97 -6.82
C TRP A 295 -30.14 15.55 -8.18
N VAL A 296 -29.91 14.78 -9.23
CA VAL A 296 -30.39 15.08 -10.59
C VAL A 296 -31.82 14.59 -10.73
N ASP A 297 -32.11 13.41 -10.19
CA ASP A 297 -33.44 12.81 -10.23
C ASP A 297 -34.27 13.14 -8.99
N ASN A 298 -35.55 13.45 -9.18
CA ASN A 298 -36.47 13.81 -8.10
C ASN A 298 -36.82 12.61 -7.19
N GLN A 299 -36.84 11.39 -7.73
CA GLN A 299 -37.24 10.18 -7.03
C GLN A 299 -36.32 9.00 -7.40
N TRP A 300 -36.28 7.99 -6.53
CA TRP A 300 -35.66 6.71 -6.82
C TRP A 300 -36.47 5.96 -7.88
N ARG A 301 -35.80 5.36 -8.86
CA ARG A 301 -36.41 4.50 -9.88
C ARG A 301 -35.97 3.05 -9.69
N ILE A 302 -36.82 2.12 -10.05
CA ILE A 302 -36.49 0.69 -10.08
C ILE A 302 -35.71 0.41 -11.37
N ASP A 303 -34.67 -0.41 -11.30
CA ASP A 303 -33.91 -0.84 -12.47
C ASP A 303 -34.63 -2.00 -13.19
N GLU A 304 -35.45 -1.68 -14.18
CA GLU A 304 -36.23 -2.63 -14.98
C GLU A 304 -35.37 -3.64 -15.76
N SER A 305 -34.08 -3.36 -15.98
CA SER A 305 -33.18 -4.31 -16.63
C SER A 305 -32.92 -5.55 -15.77
N ASN A 306 -33.14 -5.44 -14.46
CA ASN A 306 -32.61 -6.34 -13.44
C ASN A 306 -33.71 -7.02 -12.61
N GLY A 307 -34.63 -7.72 -13.27
CA GLY A 307 -35.66 -8.51 -12.57
C GLY A 307 -36.81 -8.98 -13.46
N ASP A 308 -37.91 -9.32 -12.80
CA ASP A 308 -39.26 -9.43 -13.36
C ASP A 308 -39.87 -8.04 -13.66
N GLU A 309 -41.15 -8.01 -14.05
CA GLU A 309 -41.91 -6.79 -14.36
C GLU A 309 -41.98 -5.80 -13.18
N GLU A 310 -41.77 -6.27 -11.95
CA GLU A 310 -41.74 -5.46 -10.73
C GLU A 310 -40.30 -5.16 -10.24
N GLY A 311 -39.29 -5.61 -10.98
CA GLY A 311 -37.86 -5.43 -10.69
C GLY A 311 -37.30 -6.35 -9.60
N TRP A 312 -37.99 -7.45 -9.29
CA TRP A 312 -37.53 -8.48 -8.36
C TRP A 312 -36.67 -9.54 -9.04
N LEU A 313 -35.62 -9.94 -8.34
CA LEU A 313 -34.76 -11.05 -8.71
C LEU A 313 -34.79 -12.08 -7.58
N TYR A 314 -35.17 -13.31 -7.90
CA TYR A 314 -35.42 -14.39 -6.95
C TYR A 314 -34.22 -15.33 -6.82
N TYR A 315 -33.93 -15.74 -5.59
CA TYR A 315 -32.79 -16.58 -5.24
C TYR A 315 -33.21 -17.75 -4.34
N ASP A 316 -32.31 -18.72 -4.23
CA ASP A 316 -32.45 -19.81 -3.26
C ASP A 316 -32.28 -19.31 -1.80
N ASN A 317 -32.34 -20.24 -0.84
CA ASN A 317 -32.21 -19.94 0.58
C ASN A 317 -30.83 -19.35 0.99
N THR A 318 -29.86 -19.35 0.08
CA THR A 318 -28.49 -18.89 0.31
C THR A 318 -28.10 -17.71 -0.59
N TRP A 319 -29.08 -17.03 -1.20
CA TRP A 319 -28.86 -15.91 -2.12
C TRP A 319 -28.07 -16.31 -3.39
N LYS A 320 -28.18 -17.56 -3.83
CA LYS A 320 -27.55 -18.08 -5.04
C LYS A 320 -28.61 -18.42 -6.10
N LYS A 321 -28.14 -18.67 -7.33
CA LYS A 321 -28.97 -19.02 -8.50
C LYS A 321 -30.07 -17.97 -8.77
N PRO A 322 -29.71 -16.76 -9.26
CA PRO A 322 -30.71 -15.74 -9.61
C PRO A 322 -31.68 -16.26 -10.68
N SER A 323 -32.94 -15.89 -10.56
CA SER A 323 -34.02 -16.19 -11.49
C SER A 323 -34.97 -15.02 -11.54
N LYS A 324 -35.53 -14.73 -12.72
CA LYS A 324 -36.55 -13.69 -12.87
C LYS A 324 -37.94 -14.18 -12.43
N GLU A 325 -38.17 -15.49 -12.42
CA GLU A 325 -39.47 -16.06 -12.04
C GLU A 325 -39.50 -16.51 -10.56
N ASP A 326 -40.62 -16.27 -9.87
CA ASP A 326 -40.93 -16.84 -8.54
C ASP A 326 -41.29 -18.33 -8.70
N ALA A 327 -40.25 -19.17 -8.73
CA ALA A 327 -40.39 -20.62 -8.85
C ALA A 327 -40.31 -21.33 -7.49
N PHE A 328 -40.76 -22.59 -7.45
CA PHE A 328 -40.58 -23.44 -6.28
C PHE A 328 -39.08 -23.59 -5.93
N GLY A 329 -38.74 -23.43 -4.65
CA GLY A 329 -37.35 -23.41 -4.17
C GLY A 329 -36.69 -22.04 -4.14
N LYS A 330 -37.42 -20.96 -4.47
CA LYS A 330 -37.01 -19.58 -4.22
C LYS A 330 -37.52 -19.11 -2.85
N TYR A 331 -36.61 -18.57 -2.05
CA TYR A 331 -36.89 -18.18 -0.66
C TYR A 331 -36.46 -16.75 -0.35
N THR A 332 -35.62 -16.15 -1.20
CA THR A 332 -35.12 -14.79 -1.03
C THR A 332 -35.28 -14.03 -2.34
N ARG A 333 -35.56 -12.72 -2.27
CA ARG A 333 -35.65 -11.85 -3.45
C ARG A 333 -34.98 -10.51 -3.20
N ARG A 334 -34.48 -9.90 -4.27
CA ARG A 334 -33.80 -8.60 -4.26
C ARG A 334 -34.40 -7.68 -5.31
N ARG A 335 -34.60 -6.40 -4.99
CA ARG A 335 -34.98 -5.36 -5.94
C ARG A 335 -33.95 -4.23 -5.96
N ARG A 336 -33.59 -3.75 -7.14
CA ARG A 336 -32.56 -2.72 -7.32
C ARG A 336 -33.21 -1.36 -7.57
N TRP A 337 -32.86 -0.40 -6.73
CA TRP A 337 -33.26 0.99 -6.81
C TRP A 337 -32.06 1.83 -7.25
N ILE A 338 -32.28 2.77 -8.17
CA ILE A 338 -31.24 3.65 -8.69
C ILE A 338 -31.68 5.11 -8.66
N ARG A 339 -30.74 6.02 -8.40
CA ARG A 339 -30.97 7.47 -8.43
C ARG A 339 -29.70 8.22 -8.80
N ASN A 340 -29.80 9.17 -9.72
CA ASN A 340 -28.65 9.91 -10.21
C ASN A 340 -28.41 11.17 -9.38
N ALA A 341 -27.14 11.40 -9.04
CA ALA A 341 -26.66 12.63 -8.43
C ALA A 341 -25.50 13.19 -9.26
N GLU A 342 -25.30 14.49 -9.17
CA GLU A 342 -24.20 15.20 -9.82
C GLU A 342 -23.39 15.93 -8.74
N LEU A 343 -22.08 15.90 -8.91
CA LEU A 343 -21.15 16.67 -8.10
C LEU A 343 -20.91 18.01 -8.81
N VAL A 344 -21.41 19.09 -8.21
CA VAL A 344 -21.37 20.46 -8.75
C VAL A 344 -20.35 21.31 -8.00
#